data_AF-A0AA88E113-F1
#
_entry.id   AF-A0AA88E113-F1
#
_cell.length_a   1.000
_cell.length_b   1.000
_cell.length_c   1.000
_cell.angle_alpha   90.00
_cell.angle_beta   90.00
_cell.angle_gamma   90.00
#
_symmetry.space_group_name_H-M   'P 1'
#
loop_
_entity.id
_entity.type
_entity.pdbx_description
1 polymer ?
#
loop_
_entity_poly.entity_id
_entity_poly.type
_entity_poly.pdbx_seq_one_letter_code
_entity_poly.pdbx_strand_id
1 'polypeptide(L)'
;MNMEMRALAYYAHSSMRQGNQIEVPIPYTIMGFDMPIFLSFDDNYNFINLQEISANCILVYIRYLEELCRINGQAEKFVFVSPTLISPVRTDTEDAGMRECVDSLVGILCDPYKGRLYLVPHNRGRHWVLGVINLWEDLVLYFDPLREKKRDDITNLMTM
;
A
#
# COMPACT_ATOMS: atom_id res chain seq x y z
N MET A 1 15.90 4.71 -9.06
CA MET A 1 15.27 5.88 -8.39
C MET A 1 15.79 7.16 -9.04
N ASN A 2 14.91 8.05 -9.50
CA ASN A 2 15.31 9.33 -10.11
C ASN A 2 16.07 10.17 -9.06
N MET A 3 17.17 10.82 -9.46
CA MET A 3 18.02 11.67 -8.63
C MET A 3 17.22 12.78 -7.92
N GLU A 4 16.14 13.27 -8.56
CA GLU A 4 15.26 14.32 -8.04
C GLU A 4 14.46 13.89 -6.79
N MET A 5 13.95 12.65 -6.76
CA MET A 5 13.22 12.14 -5.59
C MET A 5 14.14 11.94 -4.39
N ARG A 6 15.40 11.56 -4.61
CA ARG A 6 16.39 11.50 -3.52
C ARG A 6 16.69 12.89 -2.99
N ALA A 7 16.88 13.88 -3.86
CA ALA A 7 17.17 15.26 -3.43
C ALA A 7 16.04 15.85 -2.57
N LEU A 8 14.78 15.65 -2.96
CA LEU A 8 13.62 16.07 -2.17
C LEU A 8 13.53 15.35 -0.82
N ALA A 9 13.77 14.03 -0.81
CA ALA A 9 13.80 13.26 0.43
C ALA A 9 14.94 13.73 1.36
N TYR A 10 16.14 13.95 0.82
CA TYR A 10 17.28 14.49 1.57
C TYR A 10 16.98 15.87 2.16
N TYR A 11 16.34 16.76 1.38
CA TYR A 11 15.95 18.08 1.87
C TYR A 11 14.93 17.98 3.02
N ALA A 12 13.87 17.18 2.83
CA ALA A 12 12.88 16.93 3.86
C ALA A 12 13.53 16.37 5.13
N HIS A 13 14.39 15.36 4.99
CA HIS A 13 15.12 14.75 6.11
C HIS A 13 16.03 15.74 6.84
N SER A 14 16.82 16.54 6.10
CA SER A 14 17.73 17.54 6.69
C SER A 14 17.00 18.65 7.47
N SER A 15 15.73 18.88 7.15
CA SER A 15 14.88 19.87 7.82
C SER A 15 14.08 19.27 8.99
N MET A 16 13.96 17.95 9.06
CA MET A 16 13.25 17.24 10.13
C MET A 16 14.17 17.00 11.33
N ARG A 17 13.65 17.24 12.53
CA ARG A 17 14.28 16.77 13.78
C ARG A 17 13.83 15.36 14.09
N GLN A 18 14.66 14.60 14.79
CA GLN A 18 14.26 13.27 15.29
C GLN A 18 13.00 13.40 16.17
N GLY A 19 12.00 12.55 15.91
CA GLY A 19 10.67 12.63 16.53
C GLY A 19 9.66 13.49 15.77
N ASN A 20 10.06 14.25 14.74
CA ASN A 20 9.11 14.95 13.89
C ASN A 20 8.34 13.95 13.00
N GLN A 21 7.09 14.31 12.72
CA GLN A 21 6.23 13.62 11.77
C GLN A 21 5.58 14.61 10.80
N ILE A 22 5.37 14.17 9.56
CA ILE A 22 4.61 14.89 8.53
C ILE A 22 3.30 14.16 8.34
N GLU A 23 2.19 14.87 8.59
CA GLU A 23 0.86 14.35 8.31
C GLU A 23 0.62 14.32 6.79
N VAL A 24 0.15 13.19 6.28
CA VAL A 24 -0.18 12.99 4.87
C VAL A 24 -1.62 12.48 4.77
N PRO A 25 -2.54 13.26 4.18
CA PRO A 25 -3.92 12.80 3.98
C PRO A 25 -3.94 11.71 2.92
N ILE A 26 -4.53 10.56 3.24
CA ILE A 26 -4.72 9.46 2.29
C ILE A 26 -6.19 9.44 1.84
N PRO A 27 -6.46 9.34 0.52
CA PRO A 27 -7.83 9.24 0.02
C PRO A 27 -8.58 8.01 0.58
N TYR A 28 -9.89 8.18 0.84
CA TYR A 28 -10.80 7.08 1.19
C TYR A 28 -10.74 5.93 0.17
N THR A 29 -10.54 6.23 -1.11
CA THR A 29 -10.43 5.23 -2.18
C THR A 29 -9.25 4.27 -2.02
N ILE A 30 -8.26 4.61 -1.19
CA ILE A 30 -7.07 3.77 -0.91
C ILE A 30 -7.19 3.04 0.44
N MET A 31 -7.67 3.74 1.48
CA MET A 31 -7.76 3.24 2.85
C MET A 31 -9.10 2.56 3.18
N GLY A 32 -10.19 3.01 2.56
CA GLY A 32 -11.56 2.67 2.92
C GLY A 32 -12.06 3.29 4.23
N PHE A 33 -11.30 4.23 4.82
CA PHE A 33 -11.66 5.06 5.97
C PHE A 33 -10.88 6.38 5.96
N ASP A 34 -11.38 7.41 6.65
CA ASP A 34 -10.80 8.76 6.69
C ASP A 34 -9.79 8.91 7.83
N MET A 35 -8.53 8.53 7.57
CA MET A 35 -7.43 8.74 8.51
C MET A 35 -6.15 9.13 7.78
N PRO A 36 -5.46 10.21 8.21
CA PRO A 36 -4.14 10.53 7.66
C PRO A 36 -3.11 9.50 8.14
N ILE A 37 -1.98 9.44 7.44
CA ILE A 37 -0.78 8.77 7.95
C ILE A 37 0.27 9.79 8.37
N PHE A 38 1.21 9.35 9.18
CA PHE A 38 2.30 10.17 9.67
C PHE A 38 3.64 9.63 9.16
N LEU A 39 4.29 10.37 8.26
CA LEU A 39 5.66 10.08 7.84
C LEU A 39 6.64 10.58 8.90
N SER A 40 7.34 9.66 9.54
CA SER A 40 8.33 9.95 10.57
C SER A 40 9.70 10.33 9.99
N PHE A 41 10.57 10.81 10.89
CA PHE A 41 11.99 10.95 10.59
C PHE A 41 12.62 9.63 10.13
N ASP A 42 12.27 8.50 10.78
CA ASP A 42 12.82 7.18 10.47
C ASP A 42 12.35 6.67 9.10
N ASP A 43 11.10 6.96 8.71
CA ASP A 43 10.59 6.66 7.37
C ASP A 43 11.46 7.32 6.29
N ASN A 44 11.77 8.60 6.47
CA ASN A 44 12.63 9.35 5.56
C ASN A 44 14.07 8.83 5.59
N TYR A 45 14.62 8.62 6.79
CA TYR A 45 15.97 8.10 6.97
C TYR A 45 16.15 6.75 6.26
N ASN A 46 15.22 5.82 6.47
CA ASN A 46 15.29 4.49 5.88
C ASN A 46 15.17 4.56 4.36
N PHE A 47 14.23 5.35 3.84
CA PHE A 47 14.05 5.52 2.40
C PHE A 47 15.31 6.07 1.71
N ILE A 48 15.94 7.09 2.30
CA ILE A 48 17.14 7.75 1.75
C ILE A 48 18.36 6.82 1.77
N ASN A 49 18.49 6.03 2.83
CA ASN A 49 19.61 5.11 3.04
C ASN A 49 19.38 3.71 2.45
N LEU A 50 18.33 3.54 1.63
CA LEU A 50 17.97 2.26 0.99
C LEU A 50 17.82 1.12 2.03
N GLN A 51 17.33 1.46 3.21
CA GLN A 51 16.92 0.50 4.23
C GLN A 51 15.49 0.04 3.96
N GLU A 52 14.96 -0.79 4.86
CA GLU A 52 13.60 -1.28 4.76
C GLU A 52 12.57 -0.16 4.71
N ILE A 53 11.74 -0.20 3.67
CA ILE A 53 10.70 0.78 3.41
C ILE A 53 9.50 0.41 4.28
N SER A 54 8.96 1.39 5.00
CA SER A 54 7.77 1.20 5.85
C SER A 54 6.48 1.18 5.03
N ALA A 55 5.39 0.71 5.66
CA ALA A 55 4.06 0.79 5.05
C ALA A 55 3.63 2.25 4.76
N ASN A 56 4.04 3.20 5.61
CA ASN A 56 3.75 4.62 5.41
C ASN A 56 4.41 5.17 4.14
N CYS A 57 5.67 4.81 3.88
CA CYS A 57 6.34 5.18 2.62
C CYS A 57 5.63 4.59 1.39
N ILE A 58 5.20 3.32 1.47
CA ILE A 58 4.43 2.68 0.39
C ILE A 58 3.10 3.39 0.15
N LEU A 59 2.39 3.77 1.22
CA LEU A 59 1.11 4.49 1.14
C LEU A 59 1.25 5.88 0.51
N VAL A 60 2.30 6.63 0.86
CA VAL A 60 2.57 7.93 0.22
C VAL A 60 2.85 7.76 -1.27
N TYR A 61 3.58 6.70 -1.64
CA TYR A 61 3.84 6.41 -3.05
C TYR A 61 2.55 6.00 -3.80
N ILE A 62 1.71 5.17 -3.20
CA ILE A 62 0.41 4.78 -3.76
C ILE A 62 -0.50 5.99 -3.95
N ARG A 63 -0.58 6.89 -2.97
CA ARG A 63 -1.31 8.16 -3.10
C ARG A 63 -0.82 8.97 -4.30
N TYR A 64 0.50 9.05 -4.50
CA TYR A 64 1.07 9.71 -5.67
C TYR A 64 0.68 9.03 -6.98
N LEU A 65 0.70 7.68 -7.02
CA LEU A 65 0.29 6.93 -8.21
C LEU A 65 -1.20 7.08 -8.52
N GLU A 66 -2.06 7.08 -7.50
CA GLU A 66 -3.51 7.31 -7.66
C GLU A 66 -3.78 8.69 -8.28
N GLU A 67 -3.11 9.73 -7.75
CA GLU A 67 -3.21 11.08 -8.30
C GLU A 67 -2.74 11.13 -9.77
N LEU A 68 -1.61 10.50 -10.09
CA LEU A 68 -1.13 10.40 -11.46
C LEU A 68 -2.11 9.66 -12.38
N CYS A 69 -2.67 8.54 -11.92
CA CYS A 69 -3.67 7.80 -12.69
C CYS A 69 -4.90 8.66 -12.95
N ARG A 70 -5.36 9.42 -11.95
CA ARG A 70 -6.48 10.36 -12.11
C ARG A 70 -6.19 11.43 -13.15
N ILE A 71 -5.03 12.09 -13.07
CA ILE A 71 -4.60 13.12 -14.02
C ILE A 71 -4.51 12.54 -15.45
N ASN A 72 -4.08 11.29 -15.58
CA ASN A 72 -3.91 10.62 -16.88
C ASN A 72 -5.18 9.92 -17.39
N GLY A 73 -6.34 10.07 -16.72
CA GLY A 73 -7.59 9.42 -17.14
C GLY A 73 -7.60 7.90 -16.97
N GLN A 74 -6.80 7.37 -16.04
CA GLN A 74 -6.64 5.94 -15.74
C GLN A 74 -7.24 5.52 -14.39
N ALA A 75 -7.96 6.42 -13.70
CA ALA A 75 -8.58 6.15 -12.40
C ALA A 75 -9.57 4.97 -12.43
N GLU A 76 -10.21 4.71 -13.56
CA GLU A 76 -11.13 3.57 -13.70
C GLU A 76 -10.43 2.23 -13.93
N LYS A 77 -9.12 2.22 -14.23
CA LYS A 77 -8.36 1.01 -14.55
C LYS A 77 -7.61 0.46 -13.35
N PHE A 78 -7.05 1.34 -12.53
CA PHE A 78 -6.18 0.97 -11.42
C PHE A 78 -6.81 1.36 -10.09
N VAL A 79 -6.98 0.37 -9.22
CA VAL A 79 -7.43 0.57 -7.84
C VAL A 79 -6.27 0.22 -6.94
N PHE A 80 -5.90 1.10 -6.02
CA PHE A 80 -4.79 0.86 -5.10
C PHE A 80 -5.31 0.53 -3.72
N VAL A 81 -4.85 -0.58 -3.15
CA VAL A 81 -5.29 -1.05 -1.83
C VAL A 81 -4.21 -0.76 -0.79
N SER A 82 -4.59 -0.22 0.36
CA SER A 82 -3.65 -0.01 1.46
C SER A 82 -3.05 -1.34 1.95
N PRO A 83 -1.72 -1.43 2.16
CA PRO A 83 -1.10 -2.61 2.77
C PRO A 83 -1.56 -2.84 4.22
N THR A 84 -2.08 -1.82 4.91
CA THR A 84 -2.57 -1.94 6.29
C THR A 84 -3.85 -2.77 6.38
N LEU A 85 -4.62 -2.88 5.30
CA LEU A 85 -5.86 -3.67 5.24
C LEU A 85 -5.61 -5.18 5.15
N ILE A 86 -4.37 -5.59 4.82
CA ILE A 86 -4.03 -6.98 4.44
C ILE A 86 -2.88 -7.51 5.31
N SER A 87 -2.33 -6.68 6.20
CA SER A 87 -1.43 -7.15 7.24
C SER A 87 -2.12 -8.28 8.00
N PRO A 88 -1.41 -9.37 8.38
CA PRO A 88 -2.02 -10.43 9.13
C PRO A 88 -2.63 -9.82 10.38
N VAL A 89 -3.97 -9.88 10.40
CA VAL A 89 -4.79 -9.96 11.59
C VAL A 89 -3.95 -10.66 12.64
N ARG A 90 -3.45 -9.88 13.60
CA ARG A 90 -2.87 -10.39 14.83
C ARG A 90 -3.99 -11.20 15.48
N THR A 91 -3.93 -12.53 15.36
CA THR A 91 -4.98 -13.50 15.73
C THR A 91 -5.24 -13.59 17.24
N ASP A 92 -4.99 -12.51 17.98
CA ASP A 92 -5.08 -12.44 19.43
C ASP A 92 -6.06 -11.37 19.94
N THR A 93 -6.73 -10.59 19.07
CA THR A 93 -7.78 -9.67 19.52
C THR A 93 -9.03 -9.70 18.64
N GLU A 94 -10.18 -9.94 19.28
CA GLU A 94 -11.52 -9.66 18.74
C GLU A 94 -11.71 -8.12 18.63
N ASP A 95 -10.91 -7.44 17.82
CA ASP A 95 -10.88 -5.98 17.76
C ASP A 95 -11.72 -5.46 16.61
N ALA A 96 -12.64 -4.55 16.93
CA ALA A 96 -13.46 -3.80 15.97
C ALA A 96 -12.68 -3.23 14.78
N GLY A 97 -11.38 -2.91 14.97
CA GLY A 97 -10.50 -2.42 13.91
C GLY A 97 -10.21 -3.44 12.80
N MET A 98 -10.21 -4.74 13.09
CA MET A 98 -10.13 -5.75 12.02
C MET A 98 -11.39 -5.79 11.18
N ARG A 99 -12.55 -5.65 11.83
CA ARG A 99 -13.83 -5.65 11.14
C ARG A 99 -13.94 -4.44 10.22
N GLU A 100 -13.51 -3.27 10.69
CA GLU A 100 -13.41 -2.07 9.84
C GLU A 100 -12.45 -2.29 8.66
N CYS A 101 -11.28 -2.89 8.87
CA CYS A 101 -10.35 -3.20 7.76
C CYS A 101 -10.95 -4.18 6.75
N VAL A 102 -11.67 -5.22 7.20
CA VAL A 102 -12.34 -6.18 6.33
C VAL A 102 -13.49 -5.52 5.58
N ASP A 103 -14.33 -4.75 6.26
CA ASP A 103 -15.45 -4.02 5.64
C ASP A 103 -14.94 -3.00 4.61
N SER A 104 -13.86 -2.29 4.90
CA SER A 104 -13.16 -1.40 3.96
C SER A 104 -12.61 -2.16 2.76
N LEU A 105 -11.95 -3.30 2.97
CA LEU A 105 -11.40 -4.13 1.89
C LEU A 105 -12.52 -4.68 0.99
N VAL A 106 -13.60 -5.18 1.59
CA VAL A 106 -14.80 -5.64 0.87
C VAL A 106 -15.42 -4.49 0.10
N GLY A 107 -15.56 -3.31 0.70
CA GLY A 107 -16.06 -2.11 0.01
C GLY A 107 -15.23 -1.72 -1.21
N ILE A 108 -13.90 -1.85 -1.12
CA ILE A 108 -12.99 -1.60 -2.25
C ILE A 108 -13.14 -2.69 -3.32
N LEU A 109 -13.23 -3.97 -2.93
CA LEU A 109 -13.26 -5.10 -3.85
C LEU A 109 -14.65 -5.37 -4.47
N CYS A 110 -15.74 -5.00 -3.81
CA CYS A 110 -17.12 -5.21 -4.30
C CYS A 110 -17.54 -4.24 -5.43
N ASP A 111 -16.58 -3.69 -6.16
CA ASP A 111 -16.84 -2.75 -7.23
C ASP A 111 -17.22 -3.48 -8.54
N PRO A 112 -18.33 -3.08 -9.20
CA PRO A 112 -18.88 -3.75 -10.39
C PRO A 112 -18.15 -3.46 -11.71
N TYR A 113 -17.10 -2.62 -11.74
CA TYR A 113 -16.44 -2.22 -12.98
C TYR A 113 -15.52 -3.32 -13.54
N LYS A 114 -15.87 -3.82 -14.73
CA LYS A 114 -15.09 -4.83 -15.46
C LYS A 114 -13.71 -4.31 -15.85
N GLY A 115 -12.69 -5.16 -15.71
CA GLY A 115 -11.34 -4.89 -16.20
C GLY A 115 -10.46 -4.03 -15.28
N ARG A 116 -10.92 -3.72 -14.06
CA ARG A 116 -10.10 -3.10 -13.02
C ARG A 116 -9.00 -4.02 -12.54
N LEU A 117 -7.86 -3.42 -12.23
CA LEU A 117 -6.71 -4.07 -11.61
C LEU A 117 -6.55 -3.50 -10.20
N TYR A 118 -6.71 -4.36 -9.20
CA TYR A 118 -6.46 -4.03 -7.80
C TYR A 118 -4.99 -4.27 -7.49
N LEU A 119 -4.25 -3.23 -7.16
CA LEU A 119 -2.84 -3.28 -6.78
C LEU A 119 -2.74 -3.40 -5.27
N VAL A 120 -2.16 -4.51 -4.83
CA VAL A 120 -2.20 -4.99 -3.47
C VAL A 120 -0.78 -5.20 -2.94
N PRO A 121 -0.11 -4.15 -2.43
CA PRO A 121 1.16 -4.32 -1.75
C PRO A 121 0.98 -5.13 -0.46
N HIS A 122 1.88 -6.06 -0.21
CA HIS A 122 1.86 -6.88 0.99
C HIS A 122 3.30 -7.04 1.52
N ASN A 123 3.46 -6.91 2.83
CA ASN A 123 4.76 -7.10 3.49
C ASN A 123 4.79 -8.42 4.25
N ARG A 124 5.74 -9.29 3.87
CA ARG A 124 6.02 -10.58 4.52
C ARG A 124 7.13 -10.42 5.55
N GLY A 125 6.89 -9.58 6.56
CA GLY A 125 7.86 -9.21 7.59
C GLY A 125 8.85 -8.14 7.11
N ARG A 126 9.81 -8.51 6.27
CA ARG A 126 10.87 -7.60 5.76
C ARG A 126 10.98 -7.61 4.23
N HIS A 127 9.96 -8.14 3.56
CA HIS A 127 9.95 -8.36 2.12
C HIS A 127 8.62 -7.90 1.52
N TRP A 128 8.69 -6.91 0.63
CA TRP A 128 7.53 -6.35 -0.05
C TRP A 128 7.27 -7.08 -1.36
N VAL A 129 6.01 -7.47 -1.55
CA VAL A 129 5.50 -8.14 -2.73
C VAL A 129 4.24 -7.43 -3.21
N LEU A 130 3.91 -7.58 -4.49
CA LEU A 130 2.73 -6.96 -5.07
C LEU A 130 1.80 -8.03 -5.65
N GLY A 131 0.60 -8.12 -5.11
CA GLY A 131 -0.52 -8.79 -5.75
C GLY A 131 -1.21 -7.85 -6.73
N VAL A 132 -1.61 -8.36 -7.89
CA VAL A 132 -2.50 -7.66 -8.82
C VAL A 132 -3.69 -8.56 -9.09
N ILE A 133 -4.88 -8.11 -8.70
CA ILE A 133 -6.12 -8.88 -8.81
C ILE A 133 -6.97 -8.29 -9.93
N ASN A 134 -7.49 -9.14 -10.80
CA ASN A 134 -8.58 -8.83 -11.72
C ASN A 134 -9.76 -9.73 -11.36
N LEU A 135 -10.77 -9.14 -10.72
CA LEU A 135 -11.94 -9.87 -10.23
C LEU A 135 -12.84 -10.37 -11.36
N TRP A 136 -12.82 -9.73 -12.53
CA TRP A 136 -13.64 -10.12 -13.67
C TRP A 136 -13.08 -11.35 -14.39
N GLU A 137 -11.76 -11.42 -14.51
CA GLU A 137 -11.03 -12.51 -15.18
C GLU A 137 -10.63 -13.64 -14.22
N ASP A 138 -11.02 -13.56 -12.94
CA ASP A 138 -10.62 -14.47 -11.86
C ASP A 138 -9.09 -14.71 -11.84
N LEU A 139 -8.33 -13.62 -11.95
CA LEU A 139 -6.88 -13.67 -12.13
C LEU A 139 -6.16 -12.93 -11.01
N VAL A 140 -5.21 -13.64 -10.38
CA VAL A 140 -4.25 -13.06 -9.44
C VAL A 140 -2.84 -13.20 -10.01
N LEU A 141 -2.22 -12.06 -10.33
CA LEU A 141 -0.81 -11.96 -10.67
C LEU A 141 -0.01 -11.61 -9.43
N TYR A 142 1.13 -12.26 -9.26
CA TYR A 142 1.97 -12.10 -8.08
C TYR A 142 3.38 -11.69 -8.49
N PHE A 143 3.81 -10.53 -8.03
CA PHE A 143 5.11 -9.93 -8.34
C PHE A 143 5.99 -9.97 -7.09
N ASP A 144 7.00 -10.85 -7.14
CA ASP A 144 8.03 -10.97 -6.13
C ASP A 144 9.38 -10.53 -6.71
N PRO A 145 9.96 -9.41 -6.24
CA PRO A 145 11.28 -8.95 -6.65
C PRO A 145 12.42 -9.96 -6.40
N LEU A 146 12.30 -10.81 -5.38
CA LEU A 146 13.30 -11.84 -5.04
C LEU A 146 13.13 -13.13 -5.85
N ARG A 147 12.03 -13.26 -6.61
CA ARG A 147 11.72 -14.44 -7.45
C ARG A 147 11.77 -15.76 -6.66
N GLU A 148 11.44 -15.75 -5.36
CA GLU A 148 11.35 -17.01 -4.62
C GLU A 148 10.21 -17.85 -5.20
N LYS A 149 10.36 -19.19 -5.21
CA LYS A 149 9.30 -20.09 -5.71
C LYS A 149 7.99 -19.76 -5.01
N LYS A 150 6.88 -19.69 -5.78
CA LYS A 150 5.50 -19.60 -5.26
C LYS A 150 5.38 -20.49 -4.01
N ARG A 151 5.22 -19.87 -2.84
CA ARG A 151 4.78 -20.56 -1.62
C ARG A 151 3.26 -20.35 -1.48
N ASP A 152 2.63 -21.18 -0.65
CA ASP A 152 1.16 -21.35 -0.55
C ASP A 152 0.38 -20.13 -0.01
N ASP A 153 1.04 -18.99 0.15
CA ASP A 153 0.50 -17.77 0.75
C ASP A 153 -0.36 -16.93 -0.20
N ILE A 154 -0.26 -17.13 -1.51
CA ILE A 154 -1.23 -16.59 -2.49
C ILE A 154 -2.62 -17.22 -2.26
N THR A 155 -2.67 -18.45 -1.77
CA THR A 155 -3.95 -19.15 -1.51
C THR A 155 -4.81 -18.40 -0.51
N ASN A 156 -4.20 -17.72 0.47
CA ASN A 156 -4.91 -16.95 1.49
C ASN A 156 -5.60 -15.69 0.92
N LEU A 157 -5.09 -15.10 -0.17
CA LEU A 157 -5.74 -14.00 -0.89
C LEU A 157 -6.96 -14.49 -1.70
N MET A 158 -7.04 -15.79 -2.01
CA MET A 158 -8.14 -16.39 -2.79
C MET A 158 -9.20 -17.09 -1.92
N THR A 159 -8.99 -17.16 -0.60
CA THR A 159 -9.91 -17.76 0.37
C THR A 159 -10.59 -16.76 1.30
N MET A 160 -10.43 -15.45 1.07
CA MET A 160 -11.26 -14.40 1.70
C MET A 160 -12.53 -14.18 0.88
#